data_AF-A0A3A8FL27-F1
#
_entry.id   AF-A0A3A8FL27-F1
#
_cell.length_a   1.000
_cell.length_b   1.000
_cell.length_c   1.000
_cell.angle_alpha   90.00
_cell.angle_beta   90.00
_cell.angle_gamma   90.00
#
_symmetry.space_group_name_H-M   'P 1'
#
loop_
_entity.id
_entity.type
_entity.pdbx_description
1 polymer ?
#
loop_
_entity_poly.entity_id
_entity_poly.type
_entity_poly.pdbx_seq_one_letter_code
_entity_poly.pdbx_strand_id
1 'polypeptide(L)' 'MTKNLVPLYQSLVAHFGSQEATATALHVKQPAVSGWVCGLKKMSELVAMRAEKATGGKFKASDLCPSLKEFQKLTA' A
#
# COMPACT_ATOMS: atom_id res chain seq x y z
N MET A 1 -12.08 12.71 8.52
CA MET A 1 -11.59 13.06 7.17
C MET A 1 -11.03 11.80 6.52
N THR A 2 -11.73 11.23 5.53
CA THR A 2 -11.31 10.01 4.85
C THR A 2 -10.14 10.33 3.93
N LYS A 3 -8.92 9.88 4.25
CA LYS A 3 -7.76 10.06 3.35
C LYS A 3 -8.01 9.33 2.04
N ASN A 4 -7.93 10.06 0.91
CA ASN A 4 -7.93 9.45 -0.41
C ASN A 4 -6.53 8.85 -0.67
N LEU A 5 -6.44 7.52 -0.66
CA LEU A 5 -5.19 6.76 -0.81
C LEU A 5 -4.87 6.41 -2.26
N VAL A 6 -5.83 6.61 -3.19
CA VAL A 6 -5.68 6.29 -4.61
C VAL A 6 -4.42 6.91 -5.23
N PRO A 7 -4.12 8.22 -5.09
CA PRO A 7 -2.92 8.80 -5.69
C PRO A 7 -1.62 8.22 -5.11
N LEU A 8 -1.63 7.79 -3.85
CA LEU A 8 -0.47 7.13 -3.24
C LEU A 8 -0.26 5.74 -3.84
N TYR A 9 -1.34 4.97 -4.04
CA TYR A 9 -1.27 3.67 -4.70
C TYR A 9 -0.84 3.80 -6.17
N GLN A 10 -1.31 4.82 -6.88
CA GLN A 10 -0.86 5.10 -8.25
C GLN A 10 0.64 5.44 -8.29
N SER A 11 1.12 6.23 -7.35
CA SER A 11 2.55 6.56 -7.22
C SER A 11 3.40 5.33 -6.90
N LEU A 12 2.89 4.43 -6.05
CA LEU A 12 3.53 3.16 -5.76
C LEU A 12 3.63 2.29 -7.02
N VAL A 13 2.55 2.20 -7.79
CA VAL A 13 2.53 1.46 -9.06
C VAL A 13 3.49 2.07 -10.07
N ALA A 14 3.53 3.40 -10.19
CA ALA A 14 4.47 4.09 -11.06
C ALA A 14 5.93 3.86 -10.66
N HIS A 15 6.21 3.71 -9.36
CA HIS A 15 7.56 3.41 -8.87
C HIS A 15 8.04 2.01 -9.29
N PHE A 16 7.15 1.01 -9.29
CA PHE A 16 7.45 -0.34 -9.81
C PHE A 16 7.27 -0.46 -11.33
N GLY A 17 6.68 0.53 -11.97
CA GLY A 17 6.47 0.63 -13.42
C GLY A 17 5.12 0.07 -13.90
N SER A 18 4.57 -0.96 -13.26
CA SER A 18 3.26 -1.53 -13.64
C SER A 18 2.53 -2.19 -12.47
N GLN A 19 1.22 -2.44 -12.65
CA GLN A 19 0.42 -3.12 -11.63
C GLN A 19 0.89 -4.58 -11.41
N GLU A 20 1.30 -5.27 -12.48
CA GLU A 20 1.89 -6.61 -12.41
C GLU A 20 3.22 -6.59 -11.66
N ALA A 21 4.12 -5.67 -12.00
CA ALA A 21 5.41 -5.53 -11.32
C ALA A 21 5.24 -5.23 -9.82
N THR A 22 4.27 -4.36 -9.49
CA THR A 22 3.88 -4.08 -8.10
C THR A 22 3.36 -5.33 -7.41
N ALA A 23 2.51 -6.11 -8.08
CA ALA A 23 1.95 -7.33 -7.52
C ALA A 23 3.05 -8.35 -7.20
N THR A 24 3.99 -8.55 -8.13
CA THR A 24 5.17 -9.40 -7.94
C THR A 24 6.03 -8.90 -6.78
N ALA A 25 6.37 -7.61 -6.75
CA ALA A 25 7.21 -7.03 -5.70
C ALA A 25 6.59 -7.15 -4.29
N LEU A 26 5.26 -7.06 -4.20
CA LEU A 26 4.53 -7.14 -2.93
C LEU A 26 4.04 -8.56 -2.58
N HIS A 27 4.31 -9.54 -3.43
CA HIS A 27 3.79 -10.91 -3.33
C HIS A 27 2.27 -10.95 -3.17
N VAL A 28 1.56 -10.24 -4.04
CA VAL A 28 0.09 -10.25 -4.15
C VAL A 28 -0.32 -10.57 -5.59
N LYS A 29 -1.62 -10.72 -5.83
CA LYS A 29 -2.16 -10.84 -7.20
C LYS A 29 -2.45 -9.45 -7.78
N GLN A 30 -2.24 -9.24 -9.07
CA GLN A 30 -2.50 -7.96 -9.73
C GLN A 30 -3.93 -7.40 -9.53
N PRO A 31 -5.00 -8.22 -9.47
CA PRO A 31 -6.33 -7.70 -9.16
C PRO A 31 -6.44 -7.01 -7.78
N ALA A 32 -5.59 -7.36 -6.82
CA ALA A 32 -5.51 -6.63 -5.55
C ALA A 32 -4.97 -5.22 -5.77
N VAL A 33 -3.92 -5.07 -6.59
CA VAL A 33 -3.33 -3.78 -6.98
C VAL A 33 -4.36 -2.91 -7.69
N SER A 34 -5.08 -3.48 -8.67
CA SER A 34 -6.19 -2.82 -9.36
C SER A 34 -7.26 -2.32 -8.37
N GLY A 35 -7.63 -3.15 -7.39
CA GLY A 35 -8.56 -2.76 -6.33
C GLY A 35 -8.11 -1.53 -5.52
N TRP A 36 -6.82 -1.36 -5.30
CA TRP A 36 -6.27 -0.20 -4.58
C TRP A 36 -6.29 1.08 -5.42
N VAL A 37 -5.81 1.01 -6.67
CA VAL A 37 -5.78 2.18 -7.57
C VAL A 37 -7.16 2.62 -8.02
N CYS A 38 -8.15 1.73 -8.00
CA CYS A 38 -9.56 2.07 -8.23
C CYS A 38 -10.27 2.55 -6.95
N GLY A 39 -9.61 2.51 -5.78
CA GLY A 39 -10.20 2.89 -4.50
C GLY A 39 -11.26 1.92 -3.96
N LEU A 40 -11.40 0.74 -4.56
CA LEU A 40 -12.37 -0.29 -4.16
C LEU A 40 -11.94 -1.04 -2.91
N LYS A 41 -10.62 -1.23 -2.73
CA LYS A 41 -10.03 -1.95 -1.60
C LYS A 41 -8.88 -1.14 -1.02
N LYS A 42 -8.59 -1.38 0.26
CA LYS A 42 -7.40 -0.85 0.93
C LYS A 42 -6.33 -1.93 1.05
N MET A 43 -5.08 -1.50 1.14
CA MET A 43 -3.95 -2.38 1.38
C MET A 43 -3.99 -2.87 2.85
N SER A 44 -3.77 -4.17 3.06
CA SER A 44 -3.63 -4.73 4.41
C SER A 44 -2.28 -4.37 5.01
N GLU A 45 -2.19 -4.47 6.34
CA GLU A 45 -1.01 -4.11 7.13
C GLU A 45 0.24 -4.87 6.68
N LEU A 46 0.09 -6.17 6.44
CA LEU A 46 1.17 -7.03 5.98
C LEU A 46 1.71 -6.63 4.60
N VAL A 47 0.81 -6.23 3.70
CA VAL A 47 1.18 -5.79 2.35
C VAL A 47 1.81 -4.39 2.39
N ALA A 48 1.31 -3.52 3.25
CA ALA A 48 1.88 -2.19 3.47
C ALA A 48 3.33 -2.27 4.01
N MET A 49 3.60 -3.17 4.95
CA MET A 49 4.97 -3.44 5.43
C MET A 49 5.87 -4.00 4.33
N ARG A 50 5.36 -4.90 3.47
CA ARG A 50 6.10 -5.38 2.30
C ARG A 50 6.42 -4.25 1.33
N ALA A 51 5.49 -3.34 1.11
CA ALA A 51 5.69 -2.19 0.23
C ALA A 51 6.74 -1.23 0.78
N GLU A 52 6.74 -0.96 2.08
CA GLU A 52 7.80 -0.17 2.70
C GLU A 52 9.18 -0.81 2.53
N LYS A 53 9.28 -2.12 2.79
CA LYS A 53 10.54 -2.86 2.61
C LYS A 53 10.99 -2.91 1.15
N ALA A 54 10.09 -3.18 0.22
CA ALA A 54 10.38 -3.29 -1.22
C ALA A 54 10.78 -1.94 -1.84
N THR A 55 10.31 -0.83 -1.26
CA THR A 55 10.62 0.53 -1.73
C THR A 55 11.72 1.22 -0.92
N GLY A 56 12.39 0.50 -0.01
CA GLY A 56 13.46 1.05 0.83
C GLY A 56 13.00 2.20 1.73
N GLY A 57 11.73 2.20 2.16
CA GLY A 57 11.17 3.26 3.01
C GLY A 57 10.63 4.47 2.26
N LYS A 58 10.61 4.49 0.92
CA LYS A 58 10.03 5.58 0.13
C LYS A 58 8.51 5.71 0.36
N PHE A 59 7.83 4.59 0.54
CA PHE A 59 6.42 4.54 0.91
C PHE A 59 6.27 3.90 2.28
N LYS A 60 5.88 4.66 3.31
CA LYS A 60 5.70 4.12 4.66
C LYS A 60 4.44 3.28 4.76
N ALA A 61 4.51 2.16 5.48
CA ALA A 61 3.36 1.30 5.69
C ALA A 61 2.19 2.04 6.37
N SER A 62 2.51 2.98 7.27
CA SER A 62 1.53 3.83 7.97
C SER A 62 0.77 4.81 7.06
N ASP A 63 1.32 5.14 5.89
CA ASP A 63 0.66 6.02 4.92
C ASP A 63 -0.15 5.22 3.91
N LEU A 64 0.32 4.02 3.54
CA LEU A 64 -0.42 3.07 2.71
C LEU A 64 -1.61 2.43 3.43
N CYS A 65 -1.51 2.24 4.75
CA CYS A 65 -2.53 1.59 5.56
C CYS A 65 -2.78 2.42 6.82
N PRO A 66 -3.82 3.27 6.84
CA PRO A 66 -4.11 4.13 8.00
C PRO A 66 -4.47 3.35 9.26
N SER A 67 -5.00 2.12 9.15
CA SER A 67 -5.30 1.26 10.30
C SER A 67 -4.04 0.90 11.09
N LEU A 68 -2.87 0.83 10.45
CA LEU A 68 -1.58 0.66 11.17
C LEU A 68 -1.31 1.79 12.16
N LYS A 69 -1.69 3.04 11.85
CA LYS A 69 -1.54 4.15 12.79
C LYS A 69 -2.44 4.02 14.01
N GLU A 70 -3.59 3.35 13.87
CA GLU A 70 -4.50 3.12 14.99
C GLU A 70 -4.01 1.97 15.88
N PHE A 71 -3.47 0.89 15.29
CA PHE A 71 -2.85 -0.20 16.04
C PHE A 71 -1.63 0.23 16.86
N GLN A 72 -0.80 1.14 16.33
CA GLN A 72 0.37 1.62 17.05
C GLN A 72 0.03 2.43 18.32
N LYS A 73 -1.21 2.95 18.43
CA LYS A 73 -1.69 3.64 19.63
C LYS A 73 -2.16 2.71 20.76
N LEU A 74 -2.39 1.42 20.47
CA LEU A 74 -2.86 0.45 21.46
C LEU A 74 -1.74 -0.21 22.27
N THR A 75 -0.48 0.01 21.89
CA THR A 75 0.70 -0.52 22.59
C THR A 75 1.40 0.50 23.50
N ALA A 76 0.74 1.61 23.84
CA ALA A 76 1.27 2.63 24.76
C ALA A 76 0.67 2.48 26.17
#